data_AF-A0A2L0QY96-F1
#
_entry.id   AF-A0A2L0QY96-F1
#
_cell.length_a   1.000
_cell.length_b   1.000
_cell.length_c   1.000
_cell.angle_alpha   90.00
_cell.angle_beta   90.00
_cell.angle_gamma   90.00
#
_symmetry.space_group_name_H-M   'P 1'
#
loop_
_entity.id
_entity.type
_entity.pdbx_description
1 polymer ?
#
loop_
_entity_poly.entity_id
_entity_poly.type
_entity_poly.pdbx_seq_one_letter_code
_entity_poly.pdbx_strand_id
1 'polypeptide(L)' 'MSTFSGGSSLLGKKVEIQHRGKVLRVGYVESATPSGEVVWLEASGIKQRAMYGPAFGRKVIPLPH' A
#
# COMPACT_ATOMS: atom_id res chain seq x y z
N MET A 1 -28.05 -5.09 7.29
CA MET A 1 -27.36 -4.80 6.02
C MET A 1 -26.20 -3.87 6.34
N SER A 2 -24.97 -4.39 6.42
CA SER A 2 -23.79 -3.55 6.70
C SER A 2 -23.25 -3.01 5.38
N THR A 3 -23.25 -1.70 5.25
CA THR A 3 -22.72 -0.94 4.12
C THR A 3 -21.23 -1.20 3.95
N PHE A 4 -20.84 -1.81 2.84
CA PHE A 4 -19.45 -1.89 2.39
C PHE A 4 -19.01 -0.51 1.89
N SER A 5 -18.41 0.29 2.76
CA SER A 5 -17.79 1.59 2.41
C SER A 5 -16.27 1.47 2.15
N GLY A 6 -15.76 0.26 1.94
CA GLY A 6 -14.32 -0.03 1.88
C GLY A 6 -13.74 0.01 0.47
N GLY A 7 -13.88 1.11 -0.27
CA GLY A 7 -12.96 1.36 -1.38
C GLY A 7 -11.61 1.75 -0.78
N SER A 8 -10.66 0.79 -0.71
CA SER A 8 -9.31 0.89 -0.13
C SER A 8 -8.96 2.26 0.47
N SER A 9 -9.14 2.40 1.78
CA SER A 9 -8.86 3.61 2.57
C SER A 9 -7.43 4.15 2.46
N LEU A 10 -6.56 3.46 1.72
CA LEU A 10 -5.16 3.78 1.50
C LEU A 10 -4.91 4.52 0.17
N LEU A 11 -5.89 4.59 -0.74
CA LEU A 11 -5.70 5.24 -2.04
C LEU A 11 -5.25 6.70 -1.86
N GLY A 12 -4.20 7.11 -2.58
CA GLY A 12 -3.61 8.44 -2.48
C GLY A 12 -2.82 8.72 -1.20
N LYS A 13 -2.83 7.81 -0.21
CA LYS A 13 -2.06 7.98 1.03
C LYS A 13 -0.62 7.56 0.85
N LYS A 14 0.26 8.20 1.62
CA LYS A 14 1.66 7.79 1.74
C LYS A 14 1.74 6.59 2.70
N VAL A 15 2.44 5.56 2.27
CA VAL A 15 2.65 4.34 3.06
C VAL A 15 4.11 3.93 3.08
N GLU A 16 4.49 3.25 4.15
CA GLU A 16 5.74 2.54 4.28
C GLU A 16 5.51 1.03 4.07
N ILE A 17 6.34 0.44 3.20
CA ILE A 17 6.40 -0.98 2.95
C ILE A 17 7.54 -1.56 3.76
N GLN A 18 7.23 -2.49 4.66
CA GLN A 18 8.24 -3.22 5.42
C GLN A 18 8.32 -4.68 5.02
N HIS A 19 9.52 -5.24 5.06
CA HIS A 19 9.76 -6.69 4.99
C HIS A 19 10.70 -7.08 6.13
N ARG A 20 10.25 -8.01 7.00
CA ARG A 20 11.02 -8.48 8.16
C ARG A 20 11.55 -7.34 9.05
N GLY A 21 10.71 -6.34 9.32
CA GLY A 21 11.05 -5.18 10.15
C GLY A 21 11.95 -4.14 9.48
N LYS A 22 12.35 -4.32 8.22
CA LYS A 22 13.13 -3.34 7.45
C LYS A 22 12.24 -2.60 6.46
N VAL A 23 12.44 -1.29 6.35
CA VAL A 23 11.77 -0.46 5.34
C VAL A 23 12.32 -0.80 3.97
N LEU A 24 11.45 -1.29 3.09
CA LEU A 24 11.77 -1.63 1.71
C LEU A 24 11.50 -0.43 0.78
N ARG A 25 10.39 0.27 1.01
CA ARG A 25 9.96 1.40 0.16
C ARG A 25 8.98 2.29 0.93
N VAL A 26 9.03 3.58 0.63
CA VAL A 26 7.98 4.55 0.98
C VAL A 26 7.42 5.10 -0.32
N GLY A 27 6.10 5.28 -0.42
CA GLY A 27 5.48 5.83 -1.62
C GLY A 27 3.98 6.07 -1.46
N TYR A 28 3.38 6.70 -2.46
CA TYR A 28 1.94 6.92 -2.52
C TYR A 28 1.24 5.73 -3.16
N VAL A 29 0.07 5.38 -2.63
CA VAL A 29 -0.75 4.30 -3.17
C VAL A 29 -1.53 4.81 -4.38
N GLU A 30 -1.17 4.29 -5.54
CA GLU A 30 -1.81 4.59 -6.83
C GLU A 30 -3.11 3.80 -7.01
N SER A 31 -3.12 2.54 -6.59
CA SER A 31 -4.29 1.65 -6.67
C SER A 31 -4.22 0.56 -5.60
N ALA A 32 -5.33 -0.08 -5.31
CA ALA A 32 -5.39 -1.17 -4.34
C ALA A 32 -6.49 -2.17 -4.67
N THR A 33 -6.34 -3.38 -4.13
CA THR A 33 -7.40 -4.40 -4.15
C THR A 33 -8.64 -3.90 -3.38
N PRO A 34 -9.84 -4.46 -3.66
CA PRO A 34 -11.05 -4.08 -2.93
C PRO A 34 -10.94 -4.25 -1.41
N SER A 35 -10.18 -5.25 -0.94
CA SER A 35 -9.93 -5.44 0.51
C SER A 35 -8.94 -4.41 1.09
N GLY A 36 -8.17 -3.72 0.26
CA GLY A 36 -7.11 -2.80 0.69
C GLY A 36 -5.83 -3.49 1.21
N GLU A 37 -5.79 -4.82 1.24
CA GLU A 37 -4.64 -5.59 1.75
C GLU A 37 -3.43 -5.54 0.82
N VAL A 38 -3.70 -5.46 -0.48
CA VAL A 38 -2.67 -5.34 -1.51
C VAL A 38 -2.80 -3.99 -2.21
N VAL A 39 -1.68 -3.28 -2.30
CA VAL A 39 -1.56 -1.93 -2.86
C VAL A 39 -0.51 -1.88 -3.96
N TRP A 40 -0.70 -0.99 -4.92
CA TRP A 40 0.31 -0.59 -5.89
C TRP A 40 0.80 0.79 -5.51
N LEU A 41 2.11 0.93 -5.38
CA LEU A 41 2.73 2.24 -5.21
C LEU A 41 3.11 2.84 -6.55
N GLU A 42 2.92 4.15 -6.66
CA GLU A 42 3.33 4.96 -7.81
C GLU A 42 4.83 4.75 -8.11
N ALA A 43 5.19 4.88 -9.39
CA ALA A 43 6.60 4.92 -9.78
C ALA A 43 7.29 6.16 -9.19
N SER A 44 8.55 6.01 -8.77
CA SER A 44 9.34 7.11 -8.20
C SER A 44 10.81 6.96 -8.57
N GLY A 45 11.31 7.88 -9.39
CA GLY A 45 12.66 7.80 -9.97
C GLY A 45 12.83 6.49 -10.74
N ILE A 46 13.87 5.71 -10.38
CA ILE A 46 14.16 4.40 -10.98
C ILE A 46 13.25 3.27 -10.47
N LYS A 47 12.44 3.52 -9.42
CA LYS A 47 11.56 2.49 -8.86
C LYS A 47 10.25 2.46 -9.65
N GLN A 48 10.06 1.39 -10.41
CA GLN A 48 8.81 1.17 -11.13
C GLN A 48 7.62 0.98 -10.17
N ARG A 49 6.42 1.13 -10.73
CA ARG A 49 5.17 0.76 -10.06
C ARG A 49 5.24 -0.70 -9.63
N ALA A 50 4.91 -0.98 -8.37
CA ALA A 50 5.01 -2.32 -7.83
C ALA A 50 3.93 -2.61 -6.77
N MET A 51 3.56 -3.88 -6.71
CA MET A 51 2.52 -4.41 -5.84
C MET A 51 3.11 -4.89 -4.50
N TYR A 52 2.45 -4.54 -3.40
CA TYR A 52 2.86 -4.90 -2.04
C TYR A 52 1.65 -5.29 -1.19
N GLY A 53 1.85 -6.20 -0.25
CA GLY A 53 0.81 -6.63 0.69
C GLY A 53 1.21 -7.88 1.47
N PRO A 54 0.39 -8.30 2.46
CA PRO A 54 0.67 -9.44 3.32
C PRO A 54 0.90 -10.76 2.58
N ALA A 55 0.20 -10.98 1.46
CA ALA A 55 0.37 -12.14 0.59
C ALA A 55 1.80 -12.31 0.04
N PHE A 56 2.58 -11.23 0.02
CA PHE A 56 3.98 -11.21 -0.42
C PHE A 56 4.97 -11.11 0.76
N GLY A 57 4.50 -11.32 1.99
CA GLY A 57 5.28 -11.13 3.20
C GLY A 57 5.70 -9.68 3.46
N ARG A 58 4.98 -8.70 2.90
CA ARG A 58 5.20 -7.27 3.16
C ARG A 58 4.10 -6.71 4.06
N LYS A 59 4.47 -5.81 4.96
CA LYS A 59 3.53 -5.00 5.74
C LYS A 59 3.37 -3.64 5.04
N VAL A 60 2.14 -3.14 4.98
CA VAL A 60 1.80 -1.81 4.46
C VAL A 60 1.37 -0.97 5.65
N ILE A 61 2.11 0.09 5.96
CA ILE A 61 1.89 0.93 7.13
C ILE A 61 1.57 2.36 6.65
N PRO A 62 0.36 2.89 6.89
CA PRO A 62 0.05 4.27 6.58
C PRO A 62 0.92 5.22 7.38
N LEU A 63 1.47 6.24 6.73
CA LEU A 63 2.17 7.31 7.43
C LEU A 63 1.16 8.43 7.73
N PRO A 64 1.23 9.05 8.93
CA PRO A 64 0.43 10.23 9.23
C PRO A 64 0.82 11.38 8.28
N HIS A 65 -0.20 12.14 7.86
CA HIS A 65 -0.02 13.40 7.13
C HIS A 65 0.27 14.54 8.09
#